data_AF-A0A2N2S5W2-F1
#
_entry.id   AF-A0A2N2S5W2-F1
#
_cell.length_a   1.000
_cell.length_b   1.000
_cell.length_c   1.000
_cell.angle_alpha   90.00
_cell.angle_beta   90.00
_cell.angle_gamma   90.00
#
_symmetry.space_group_name_H-M   'P 1'
#
loop_
_entity.id
_entity.type
_entity.pdbx_description
1 polymer ?
#
loop_
_entity_poly.entity_id
_entity_poly.type
_entity_poly.pdbx_seq_one_letter_code
_entity_poly.pdbx_strand_id
1 'polypeptide(L)' 'MAHSLSIWRLMVTAARLAREQGCTDGFRAIVNTGRVGLQEVYHLHVHIMGGPQPLPPMLKR' A
#
# COMPACT_ATOMS: atom_id res chain seq x y z
N MET A 1 -15.35 -7.91 14.60
CA MET A 1 -14.03 -8.47 14.95
C MET A 1 -13.38 -9.29 13.83
N ALA A 2 -14.12 -10.03 13.00
CA ALA A 2 -13.50 -10.78 11.89
C ALA A 2 -12.87 -9.90 10.80
N HIS A 3 -13.51 -8.77 10.45
CA HIS A 3 -13.04 -7.89 9.36
C HIS A 3 -11.69 -7.21 9.66
N SER A 4 -11.42 -6.88 10.93
CA SER A 4 -10.13 -6.31 11.35
C SER A 4 -8.98 -7.30 11.16
N LEU A 5 -9.24 -8.61 11.31
CA LEU A 5 -8.24 -9.65 11.08
C LEU A 5 -7.85 -9.75 9.60
N SER A 6 -8.82 -9.57 8.69
CA SER A 6 -8.58 -9.60 7.25
C SER A 6 -7.73 -8.42 6.78
N ILE A 7 -7.98 -7.21 7.31
CA ILE A 7 -7.16 -6.04 7.01
C ILE A 7 -5.73 -6.23 7.52
N TRP A 8 -5.56 -6.77 8.73
CA TRP A 8 -4.24 -7.10 9.26
C TRP A 8 -3.48 -8.07 8.35
N ARG A 9 -4.13 -9.16 7.94
CA ARG A 9 -3.54 -10.14 7.00
C ARG A 9 -3.14 -9.49 5.67
N LEU A 10 -3.95 -8.58 5.14
CA LEU A 10 -3.66 -7.85 3.91
C LEU A 10 -2.38 -7.01 4.06
N MET A 11 -2.25 -6.25 5.14
CA MET A 11 -1.08 -5.38 5.38
C MET A 11 0.20 -6.18 5.64
N VAL A 12 0.13 -7.26 6.41
CA VAL A 12 1.27 -8.17 6.61
C VAL A 12 1.70 -8.81 5.29
N THR A 13 0.74 -9.23 4.46
CA THR A 13 1.02 -9.79 3.14
C THR A 13 1.67 -8.76 2.23
N ALA A 14 1.18 -7.52 2.22
CA ALA A 14 1.78 -6.43 1.44
C ALA A 14 3.24 -6.17 1.84
N ALA A 15 3.54 -6.11 3.13
CA ALA A 15 4.91 -5.93 3.62
C ALA A 15 5.84 -7.08 3.23
N ARG A 16 5.36 -8.32 3.31
CA ARG A 16 6.10 -9.50 2.86
C ARG A 16 6.42 -9.43 1.36
N LEU A 17 5.40 -9.17 0.53
CA LEU A 17 5.56 -9.07 -0.92
C LEU A 17 6.51 -7.94 -1.32
N ALA A 18 6.44 -6.77 -0.67
CA ALA A 18 7.35 -5.67 -0.94
C ALA A 18 8.83 -6.08 -0.75
N ARG A 19 9.14 -6.78 0.36
CA ARG A 19 10.48 -7.29 0.63
C ARG A 19 10.92 -8.35 -0.38
N GLU A 20 10.04 -9.26 -0.74
CA GLU A 20 10.31 -10.30 -1.75
C GLU A 20 10.59 -9.70 -3.13
N GLN A 21 10.02 -8.53 -3.44
CA GLN A 21 10.28 -7.76 -4.66
C GLN A 21 11.46 -6.78 -4.54
N GLY A 22 12.31 -6.93 -3.52
CA GLY A 22 13.54 -6.15 -3.38
C GLY A 22 13.38 -4.78 -2.72
N CYS A 23 12.20 -4.44 -2.19
CA CYS A 23 11.99 -3.22 -1.41
C CYS A 23 12.47 -3.40 0.04
N THR A 24 13.76 -3.70 0.22
CA THR A 24 14.36 -4.04 1.53
C THR A 24 14.66 -2.80 2.38
N ASP A 25 14.82 -1.64 1.75
CA ASP A 25 15.08 -0.34 2.42
C ASP A 25 13.81 0.51 2.58
N GLY A 26 12.65 -0.14 2.51
CA GLY A 26 11.34 0.49 2.69
C GLY A 26 10.51 0.56 1.41
N PHE A 27 9.24 0.91 1.59
CA PHE A 27 8.22 1.04 0.56
C PHE A 27 7.07 1.91 1.08
N ARG A 28 6.15 2.27 0.19
CA ARG A 28 4.89 2.94 0.52
C ARG A 28 3.72 2.04 0.18
N ALA A 29 2.82 1.85 1.15
CA ALA A 29 1.51 1.22 0.94
C ALA A 29 0.44 2.31 0.85
N ILE A 30 -0.42 2.27 -0.16
CA ILE A 30 -1.52 3.23 -0.34
C ILE A 30 -2.85 2.48 -0.48
N VAL A 31 -3.86 2.96 0.24
CA VAL A 31 -5.27 2.59 0.06
C VAL A 31 -6.03 3.82 -0.39
N ASN A 32 -6.51 3.80 -1.63
CA ASN A 32 -7.30 4.88 -2.20
C ASN A 32 -8.77 4.67 -1.85
N THR A 33 -9.43 5.70 -1.32
CA THR A 33 -10.85 5.64 -0.94
C THR A 33 -11.66 6.71 -1.68
N GLY A 34 -12.65 6.26 -2.44
CA GLY A 34 -13.62 7.12 -3.12
C GLY A 34 -13.00 8.10 -4.12
N ARG A 35 -13.82 9.07 -4.54
CA ARG A 35 -13.46 10.04 -5.58
C ARG A 35 -12.21 10.87 -5.25
N VAL A 36 -12.10 11.37 -4.02
CA VAL A 36 -10.97 12.23 -3.59
C VAL A 36 -9.66 11.44 -3.52
N GLY A 37 -9.73 10.18 -3.08
CA GLY A 37 -8.58 9.28 -3.09
C GLY A 37 -8.27 8.67 -4.46
N LEU A 38 -9.02 9.00 -5.51
CA LEU A 38 -8.86 8.44 -6.86
C LEU A 38 -9.01 6.91 -6.90
N GLN A 39 -10.01 6.37 -6.19
CA GLN A 39 -10.34 4.94 -6.27
C GLN A 39 -11.07 4.63 -7.59
N GLU A 40 -10.45 3.83 -8.45
CA GLU A 40 -11.03 3.41 -9.73
C GLU A 40 -11.87 2.13 -9.59
N VAL A 41 -11.40 1.16 -8.80
CA VAL A 41 -12.09 -0.12 -8.57
C VAL A 41 -12.61 -0.20 -7.12
N TYR A 42 -13.91 -0.41 -6.97
CA TYR A 42 -14.62 -0.44 -5.68
C TYR A 42 -14.51 -1.80 -4.97
N HIS A 43 -13.28 -2.28 -4.84
CA HIS A 43 -12.89 -3.42 -4.01
C HIS A 43 -11.69 -2.99 -3.17
N LEU A 44 -11.55 -3.48 -1.93
CA LEU A 44 -10.39 -3.15 -1.09
C LEU A 44 -9.11 -3.66 -1.74
N HIS A 45 -8.19 -2.76 -2.06
CA HIS A 45 -6.87 -3.10 -2.58
C HIS A 45 -5.81 -2.16 -2.01
N VAL A 46 -4.56 -2.63 -2.01
CA VAL A 46 -3.40 -1.89 -1.54
C VAL A 46 -2.43 -1.76 -2.71
N HIS A 47 -2.03 -0.54 -3.03
CA HIS A 47 -0.90 -0.29 -3.92
C HIS A 47 0.39 -0.34 -3.11
N ILE A 48 1.40 -1.02 -3.66
CA ILE A 48 2.75 -1.06 -3.09
C ILE A 48 3.68 -0.37 -4.07
N MET A 49 4.37 0.67 -3.61
CA MET A 49 5.39 1.36 -4.38
C MET A 49 6.72 1.29 -3.64
N GLY A 50 7.78 0.94 -4.35
CA GLY A 50 9.13 0.90 -3.81
C GLY A 50 10.15 0.87 -4.94
N GLY A 51 11.41 0.86 -4.57
CA GLY A 51 12.54 0.93 -5.48
C GLY A 51 13.83 1.26 -4.74
N PRO A 52 14.96 1.37 -5.44
CA PRO A 52 16.25 1.63 -4.81
C PRO A 52 16.44 3.06 -4.29
N GLN A 53 15.52 3.98 -4.58
CA GLN A 53 15.60 5.40 -4.24
C GLN A 53 14.37 5.86 -3.45
N PRO A 54 14.50 6.92 -2.64
CA PRO A 54 13.36 7.51 -1.94
C PRO A 54 12.24 7.90 -2.91
N LEU A 55 11.01 7.52 -2.57
CA LEU A 55 9.83 7.90 -3.34
C LEU A 55 9.58 9.41 -3.24
N PRO A 56 9.07 10.04 -4.32
CA PRO A 56 8.71 11.45 -4.28
C PRO A 56 7.61 11.74 -3.23
N PRO A 57 7.46 13.01 -2.81
CA PRO A 57 6.37 13.42 -1.92
C PRO A 57 5.00 13.06 -2.49
N MET A 58 4.07 12.61 -1.62
CA MET A 58 2.70 12.26 -2.04
C MET A 58 1.83 13.49 -2.30
N LEU A 59 2.00 14.52 -1.47
CA LEU A 59 1.26 15.76 -1.56
C LEU A 59 2.26 16.88 -1.78
N LYS A 60 1.86 17.85 -2.61
CA LYS A 60 2.59 19.11 -2.70
C LYS A 60 2.51 19.80 -1.34
N ARG A 61 3.62 20.37 -0.90
CA ARG A 61 3.66 21.21 0.31
C ARG A 61 2.85 22.47 0.09
#